data_AF-A0A0Q9CKE2-F1
#
_entry.id   AF-A0A0Q9CKE2-F1
#
_cell.length_a   1.000
_cell.length_b   1.000
_cell.length_c   1.000
_cell.angle_alpha   90.00
_cell.angle_beta   90.00
_cell.angle_gamma   90.00
#
_symmetry.space_group_name_H-M   'P 1'
#
loop_
_entity.id
_entity.type
_entity.pdbx_description
1 polymer ?
#
loop_
_entity_poly.entity_id
_entity_poly.type
_entity_poly.pdbx_seq_one_letter_code
_entity_poly.pdbx_strand_id
1 'polypeptide(L)'
;MGSAATFWNTALDALLTSAVVTLGRIFDPEGRNYSVNRLLKHCVDNIEIFELTAFTQRQMDRYGLQSREQAQQRIDLAFVPTYADFQQLKKSVEQRRKFYVADVKPFRHEIFAHRGVAQESEISNGSTSIDPEKLRECVLFLQALGQSLHQLYFDGVRPSPTVSNVPTSEMLLQKNTLESAATLPDRVVADVRRVISSIVAVG
;
A
#
# COMPACT_ATOMS: atom_id res chain seq x y z
N MET A 1 -9.33 27.76 24.37
CA MET A 1 -8.86 26.36 24.15
C MET A 1 -8.72 26.16 22.65
N GLY A 2 -7.53 25.79 22.19
CA GLY A 2 -7.03 26.16 20.85
C GLY A 2 -7.64 25.39 19.68
N SER A 3 -8.16 26.11 18.68
CA SER A 3 -8.66 25.58 17.41
C SER A 3 -7.65 24.68 16.67
N ALA A 4 -6.36 24.90 16.89
CA ALA A 4 -5.28 24.07 16.36
C ALA A 4 -5.39 22.61 16.83
N ALA A 5 -5.76 22.36 18.09
CA ALA A 5 -5.93 21.01 18.60
C ALA A 5 -7.13 20.30 17.94
N THR A 6 -8.23 21.02 17.75
CA THR A 6 -9.42 20.49 17.05
C THR A 6 -9.11 20.14 15.59
N PHE A 7 -8.38 21.00 14.88
CA PHE A 7 -8.01 20.75 13.48
C PHE A 7 -7.21 19.44 13.33
N TRP A 8 -6.16 19.25 14.13
CA TRP A 8 -5.30 18.07 14.04
C TRP A 8 -6.05 16.78 14.39
N ASN A 9 -6.91 16.82 15.40
CA ASN A 9 -7.72 15.67 15.79
C ASN A 9 -8.70 15.28 14.67
N THR A 10 -9.38 16.25 14.06
CA THR A 10 -10.28 15.99 12.92
C THR A 10 -9.55 15.44 11.71
N ALA A 11 -8.37 15.99 11.38
CA ALA A 11 -7.56 15.49 10.26
C ALA A 11 -7.09 14.05 10.51
N LEU A 12 -6.65 13.74 11.73
CA LEU A 12 -6.24 12.40 12.12
C LEU A 12 -7.41 11.40 12.02
N ASP A 13 -8.59 11.77 12.54
CA ASP A 13 -9.79 10.92 12.48
C ASP A 13 -10.22 10.64 11.03
N ALA A 14 -10.18 11.67 10.17
CA ALA A 14 -10.47 11.52 8.74
C ALA A 14 -9.48 10.58 8.04
N LEU A 15 -8.18 10.72 8.31
CA LEU A 15 -7.14 9.85 7.76
C LEU A 15 -7.31 8.40 8.23
N LEU A 16 -7.52 8.19 9.52
CA LEU A 16 -7.73 6.86 10.09
C LEU A 16 -8.99 6.21 9.51
N THR A 17 -10.10 6.94 9.46
CA THR A 17 -11.35 6.45 8.85
C THR A 17 -11.12 6.03 7.40
N SER A 18 -10.46 6.89 6.60
CA SER A 18 -10.16 6.60 5.19
C SER A 18 -9.27 5.37 5.03
N ALA A 19 -8.22 5.24 5.85
CA ALA A 19 -7.34 4.09 5.86
C ALA A 19 -8.09 2.79 6.16
N VAL A 20 -8.91 2.77 7.22
CA VAL A 20 -9.70 1.61 7.63
C VAL A 20 -10.71 1.17 6.55
N VAL A 21 -11.38 2.12 5.91
CA VAL A 21 -12.29 1.85 4.78
C VAL A 21 -11.53 1.28 3.59
N THR A 22 -10.40 1.88 3.25
CA THR A 22 -9.56 1.46 2.12
C THR A 22 -9.02 0.04 2.32
N LEU A 23 -8.51 -0.27 3.52
CA LEU A 23 -8.07 -1.62 3.86
C LEU A 23 -9.21 -2.64 3.74
N GLY A 24 -10.44 -2.26 4.08
CA GLY A 24 -11.60 -3.12 3.87
C GLY A 24 -11.92 -3.44 2.42
N ARG A 25 -11.65 -2.52 1.49
CA ARG A 25 -11.77 -2.77 0.05
C ARG A 25 -10.61 -3.64 -0.46
N ILE A 26 -9.39 -3.34 -0.03
CA ILE A 26 -8.20 -4.09 -0.43
C ILE A 26 -8.31 -5.56 -0.02
N PHE A 27 -8.74 -5.83 1.22
CA PHE A 27 -8.88 -7.19 1.76
C PHE A 27 -10.28 -7.81 1.58
N ASP A 28 -11.12 -7.22 0.71
CA ASP A 28 -12.46 -7.73 0.43
C ASP A 28 -12.41 -9.20 -0.07
N PRO A 29 -12.99 -10.15 0.67
CA PRO A 29 -13.01 -11.55 0.27
C PRO A 29 -13.90 -11.86 -0.93
N GLU A 30 -14.97 -11.08 -1.12
CA GLU A 30 -16.02 -11.46 -2.06
C GLU A 30 -15.64 -11.16 -3.52
N GLY A 31 -14.51 -10.51 -3.75
CA GLY A 31 -13.91 -10.32 -5.08
C GLY A 31 -14.76 -9.49 -6.05
N ARG A 32 -15.92 -8.97 -5.62
CA ARG A 32 -16.81 -8.15 -6.45
C ARG A 32 -16.13 -6.81 -6.81
N ASN A 33 -15.29 -6.29 -5.93
CA ASN A 33 -14.54 -5.05 -6.09
C ASN A 33 -13.06 -5.28 -6.48
N TYR A 34 -12.33 -4.19 -6.71
CA TYR A 34 -10.87 -4.19 -6.85
C TYR A 34 -10.20 -4.54 -5.50
N SER A 35 -9.86 -5.81 -5.31
CA SER A 35 -9.19 -6.33 -4.11
C SER A 35 -7.85 -6.99 -4.46
N VAL A 36 -6.97 -7.11 -3.46
CA VAL A 36 -5.65 -7.75 -3.64
C VAL A 36 -5.79 -9.23 -4.03
N ASN A 37 -6.82 -9.91 -3.51
CA ASN A 37 -7.11 -11.30 -3.86
C ASN A 37 -7.50 -11.43 -5.33
N ARG A 38 -8.29 -10.48 -5.84
CA ARG A 38 -8.69 -10.44 -7.24
C ARG A 38 -7.50 -10.13 -8.16
N LEU A 39 -6.64 -9.20 -7.77
CA LEU A 39 -5.40 -8.90 -8.50
C LEU A 39 -4.53 -10.15 -8.62
N LEU A 40 -4.24 -10.83 -7.50
CA LEU A 40 -3.42 -12.04 -7.51
C LEU A 40 -4.10 -13.20 -8.25
N LYS A 41 -5.44 -13.26 -8.24
CA LYS A 41 -6.17 -14.22 -9.08
C LYS A 41 -5.98 -13.92 -10.56
N HIS A 42 -6.13 -12.66 -10.99
CA HIS A 42 -5.89 -12.26 -12.37
C HIS A 42 -4.46 -12.54 -12.84
N CYS A 43 -3.46 -12.30 -12.00
CA CYS A 43 -2.07 -12.64 -12.34
C CYS A 43 -1.87 -14.15 -12.57
N VAL A 44 -2.57 -14.99 -11.80
CA VAL A 44 -2.50 -16.46 -11.94
C VAL A 44 -3.30 -16.95 -13.14
N ASP A 45 -4.49 -16.39 -13.35
CA ASP A 45 -5.38 -16.79 -14.45
C ASP A 45 -4.82 -16.36 -15.81
N ASN A 46 -3.91 -15.36 -15.84
CA ASN A 46 -3.24 -14.86 -17.05
C ASN A 46 -1.72 -14.91 -16.88
N ILE A 47 -1.19 -16.05 -16.40
CA ILE A 47 0.25 -16.19 -16.09
C ILE A 47 1.15 -16.01 -17.32
N GLU A 48 0.61 -16.24 -18.52
CA GLU A 48 1.26 -16.04 -19.80
C GLU A 48 1.76 -14.60 -20.03
N ILE A 49 1.16 -13.61 -19.37
CA ILE A 49 1.68 -12.23 -19.44
C ILE A 49 3.07 -12.11 -18.80
N PHE A 50 3.47 -13.07 -17.96
CA PHE A 50 4.79 -13.12 -17.33
C PHE A 50 5.75 -14.10 -18.02
N GLU A 51 5.34 -14.74 -19.11
CA GLU A 51 6.25 -15.58 -19.90
C GLU A 51 7.38 -14.75 -20.50
N LEU A 52 8.51 -15.41 -20.73
CA LEU A 52 9.71 -14.79 -21.27
C LEU A 52 9.46 -14.13 -22.65
N THR A 53 8.60 -14.73 -23.47
CA THR A 53 8.19 -14.20 -24.79
C THR A 53 7.45 -12.87 -24.64
N ALA A 54 6.43 -12.83 -23.78
CA ALA A 54 5.65 -11.63 -23.49
C ALA A 54 6.52 -10.55 -22.84
N PHE A 55 7.41 -10.91 -21.91
CA PHE A 55 8.36 -9.98 -21.30
C PHE A 55 9.34 -9.41 -22.32
N THR A 56 9.92 -10.26 -23.18
CA THR A 56 10.84 -9.84 -24.24
C THR A 56 10.19 -8.82 -25.15
N GLN A 57 8.96 -9.07 -25.59
CA GLN A 57 8.21 -8.13 -26.42
C GLN A 57 8.05 -6.78 -25.71
N ARG A 58 7.61 -6.78 -24.44
CA ARG A 58 7.47 -5.55 -23.65
C ARG A 58 8.78 -4.79 -23.50
N GLN A 59 9.90 -5.48 -23.28
CA GLN A 59 11.20 -4.82 -23.14
C GLN A 59 11.67 -4.21 -24.45
N MET A 60 11.48 -4.90 -25.58
CA MET A 60 11.82 -4.37 -26.91
C MET A 60 10.97 -3.13 -27.25
N ASP A 61 9.68 -3.17 -26.94
CA ASP A 61 8.77 -2.04 -27.15
C ASP A 61 9.12 -0.83 -26.24
N ARG A 62 9.60 -1.09 -25.02
CA ARG A 62 9.94 -0.06 -24.03
C ARG A 62 11.25 0.67 -24.31
N TYR A 63 12.30 -0.06 -24.70
CA TYR A 63 13.65 0.48 -24.84
C TYR A 63 14.01 0.89 -26.27
N GLY A 64 13.27 0.43 -27.28
CA GLY A 64 13.53 0.73 -28.68
C GLY A 64 14.92 0.31 -29.18
N LEU A 65 15.32 0.78 -30.35
CA LEU A 65 16.57 0.38 -31.02
C LEU A 65 17.84 0.86 -30.29
N GLN A 66 17.78 2.01 -29.60
CA GLN A 66 18.96 2.66 -29.02
C GLN A 66 19.40 2.07 -27.66
N SER A 67 18.56 1.26 -27.03
CA SER A 67 18.86 0.63 -25.73
C SER A 67 18.66 -0.88 -25.75
N ARG A 68 18.89 -1.49 -26.92
CA ARG A 68 18.71 -2.94 -27.14
C ARG A 68 19.61 -3.80 -26.24
N GLU A 69 20.83 -3.36 -25.95
CA GLU A 69 21.72 -4.06 -25.03
C GLU A 69 21.16 -4.09 -23.60
N GLN A 70 20.60 -2.98 -23.12
CA GLN A 70 19.96 -2.91 -21.79
C GLN A 70 18.69 -3.78 -21.73
N ALA A 71 17.91 -3.80 -22.81
CA ALA A 71 16.77 -4.69 -22.94
C ALA A 71 17.21 -6.16 -22.87
N GLN A 72 18.27 -6.53 -23.60
CA GLN A 72 18.79 -7.89 -23.62
C GLN A 72 19.30 -8.33 -22.24
N GLN A 73 20.09 -7.50 -21.55
CA GLN A 73 20.56 -7.79 -20.19
C GLN A 73 19.41 -8.08 -19.23
N ARG A 74 18.29 -7.35 -19.35
CA ARG A 74 17.10 -7.58 -18.52
C ARG A 74 16.37 -8.86 -18.88
N ILE A 75 16.28 -9.18 -20.17
CA ILE A 75 15.69 -10.44 -20.66
C ILE A 75 16.49 -11.63 -20.14
N ASP A 76 17.82 -11.55 -20.20
CA ASP A 76 18.71 -12.63 -19.77
C ASP A 76 18.61 -12.91 -18.26
N LEU A 77 18.31 -11.86 -17.46
CA LEU A 77 18.13 -11.94 -16.01
C LEU A 77 16.67 -12.11 -15.57
N ALA A 78 15.73 -12.21 -16.51
CA ALA A 78 14.30 -12.20 -16.21
C ALA A 78 13.87 -13.45 -15.43
N PHE A 79 13.18 -13.22 -14.32
CA PHE A 79 12.49 -14.24 -13.56
C PHE A 79 11.11 -14.52 -14.17
N VAL A 80 10.86 -15.78 -14.52
CA VAL A 80 9.54 -16.24 -14.96
C VAL A 80 8.80 -16.83 -13.75
N PRO A 81 7.70 -16.21 -13.29
CA PRO A 81 7.00 -16.66 -12.10
C PRO A 81 6.21 -17.94 -12.37
N THR A 82 6.12 -18.77 -11.34
CA THR A 82 5.29 -19.98 -11.34
C THR A 82 4.01 -19.77 -10.53
N TYR A 83 3.05 -20.70 -10.67
CA TYR A 83 1.88 -20.75 -9.80
C TYR A 83 2.26 -20.79 -8.31
N ALA A 84 3.36 -21.48 -7.95
CA ALA A 84 3.83 -21.60 -6.59
C ALA A 84 4.28 -20.24 -6.01
N ASP A 85 4.92 -19.39 -6.82
CA ASP A 85 5.33 -18.04 -6.39
C ASP A 85 4.11 -17.18 -6.06
N PHE A 86 3.06 -17.20 -6.89
CA PHE A 86 1.81 -16.49 -6.58
C PHE A 86 1.07 -17.08 -5.38
N GLN A 87 1.15 -18.39 -5.15
CA GLN A 87 0.62 -19.00 -3.94
C GLN A 87 1.34 -18.51 -2.67
N GLN A 88 2.65 -18.31 -2.74
CA GLN A 88 3.40 -17.70 -1.63
C GLN A 88 2.94 -16.26 -1.36
N LEU A 89 2.73 -15.46 -2.41
CA LEU A 89 2.17 -14.11 -2.26
C LEU A 89 0.78 -14.11 -1.63
N LYS A 90 -0.11 -15.03 -2.06
CA LYS A 90 -1.44 -15.20 -1.46
C LYS A 90 -1.36 -15.55 0.03
N LYS A 91 -0.45 -16.44 0.42
CA LYS A 91 -0.22 -16.76 1.84
C LYS A 91 0.23 -15.53 2.64
N SER A 92 1.15 -14.74 2.11
CA SER A 92 1.62 -13.51 2.75
C SER A 92 0.51 -12.48 2.91
N VAL A 93 -0.37 -12.33 1.91
CA VAL A 93 -1.58 -11.49 1.97
C VAL A 93 -2.53 -11.99 3.05
N GLU A 94 -2.81 -13.30 3.09
CA GLU A 94 -3.75 -13.87 4.05
C GLU A 94 -3.28 -13.67 5.50
N GLN A 95 -1.97 -13.70 5.76
CA GLN A 95 -1.42 -13.36 7.09
C GLN A 95 -1.80 -11.93 7.53
N ARG A 96 -1.73 -10.94 6.63
CA ARG A 96 -2.09 -9.55 6.95
C ARG A 96 -3.61 -9.37 7.00
N ARG A 97 -4.33 -10.13 6.19
CA ARG A 97 -5.79 -10.15 6.24
C ARG A 97 -6.33 -10.63 7.58
N LYS A 98 -5.68 -11.61 8.23
CA LYS A 98 -6.05 -12.03 9.59
C LYS A 98 -6.01 -10.87 10.58
N PHE A 99 -4.97 -10.05 10.53
CA PHE A 99 -4.89 -8.82 11.32
C PHE A 99 -6.03 -7.86 10.98
N TYR A 100 -6.30 -7.62 9.68
CA TYR A 100 -7.43 -6.78 9.28
C TYR A 100 -8.76 -7.28 9.85
N VAL A 101 -9.04 -8.59 9.76
CA VAL A 101 -10.31 -9.17 10.22
C VAL A 101 -10.44 -9.14 11.75
N ALA A 102 -9.34 -9.39 12.47
CA ALA A 102 -9.34 -9.45 13.93
C ALA A 102 -9.41 -8.05 14.57
N ASP A 103 -8.61 -7.10 14.08
CA ASP A 103 -8.36 -5.85 14.80
C ASP A 103 -9.01 -4.64 14.08
N VAL A 104 -8.87 -4.56 12.76
CA VAL A 104 -9.29 -3.37 11.98
C VAL A 104 -10.78 -3.40 11.62
N LYS A 105 -11.32 -4.58 11.30
CA LYS A 105 -12.72 -4.75 10.90
C LYS A 105 -13.67 -4.43 12.05
N PRO A 106 -13.49 -4.91 13.30
CA PRO A 106 -14.37 -4.54 14.41
C PRO A 106 -14.32 -3.04 14.71
N PHE A 107 -13.12 -2.46 14.73
CA PHE A 107 -12.94 -1.01 14.89
C PHE A 107 -13.69 -0.19 13.83
N ARG A 108 -13.69 -0.66 12.57
CA ARG A 108 -14.52 -0.06 11.52
C ARG A 108 -16.01 -0.07 11.90
N HIS A 109 -16.52 -1.21 12.38
CA HIS A 109 -17.95 -1.33 12.73
C HIS A 109 -18.29 -0.42 13.90
N GLU A 110 -17.39 -0.30 14.88
CA GLU A 110 -17.51 0.63 16.01
C GLU A 110 -17.60 2.09 15.53
N ILE A 111 -16.62 2.58 14.75
CA ILE A 111 -16.63 3.95 14.18
C ILE A 111 -17.95 4.24 13.43
N PHE A 112 -18.39 3.32 12.57
CA PHE A 112 -19.58 3.57 11.75
C PHE A 112 -20.90 3.38 12.50
N ALA A 113 -20.96 2.50 13.51
CA ALA A 113 -22.13 2.35 14.37
C ALA A 113 -22.33 3.60 15.24
N HIS A 114 -21.26 4.15 15.81
CA HIS A 114 -21.31 5.36 16.64
C HIS A 114 -21.60 6.64 15.86
N ARG A 115 -21.36 6.67 14.54
CA ARG A 115 -21.75 7.82 13.69
C ARG A 115 -23.23 7.81 13.31
N GLY A 116 -23.97 6.72 13.56
CA GLY A 116 -25.38 6.58 13.19
C GLY A 116 -26.38 6.61 14.36
N VAL A 117 -25.96 6.22 15.57
CA VAL A 117 -26.87 6.06 16.73
C VAL A 117 -26.15 6.43 18.04
N ALA A 118 -26.76 7.38 18.76
CA ALA A 118 -26.67 7.63 20.20
C ALA A 118 -25.55 8.49 20.82
N GLN A 119 -25.92 8.99 22.00
CA GLN A 119 -25.38 10.07 22.83
C GLN A 119 -23.90 9.91 23.21
N GLU A 120 -23.27 11.06 23.38
CA GLU A 120 -21.87 11.30 23.74
C GLU A 120 -21.41 10.62 25.05
N SER A 121 -22.32 10.03 25.82
CA SER A 121 -22.07 9.41 27.13
C SER A 121 -21.72 7.91 27.11
N GLU A 122 -21.78 7.21 25.97
CA GLU A 122 -21.36 5.79 25.86
C GLU A 122 -19.96 5.61 25.24
N ILE A 123 -19.31 6.70 24.85
CA ILE A 123 -18.08 6.72 24.04
C ILE A 123 -16.83 6.19 24.79
N SER A 124 -16.86 6.01 26.11
CA SER A 124 -15.62 5.77 26.89
C SER A 124 -15.28 4.31 27.23
N ASN A 125 -16.15 3.33 26.99
CA ASN A 125 -15.99 2.01 27.63
C ASN A 125 -15.65 0.84 26.69
N GLY A 126 -15.54 1.07 25.38
CA GLY A 126 -15.32 0.02 24.39
C GLY A 126 -14.15 0.27 23.45
N SER A 127 -13.05 0.88 23.88
CA SER A 127 -11.95 1.23 22.98
C SER A 127 -11.27 -0.01 22.39
N THR A 128 -11.74 -0.45 21.22
CA THR A 128 -10.97 -1.35 20.35
C THR A 128 -9.79 -0.55 19.80
N SER A 129 -8.71 -0.44 20.56
CA SER A 129 -7.52 0.26 20.08
C SER A 129 -6.84 -0.57 18.99
N ILE A 130 -6.71 -0.01 17.77
CA ILE A 130 -5.88 -0.62 16.74
C ILE A 130 -4.42 -0.42 17.13
N ASP A 131 -3.65 -1.51 17.14
CA ASP A 131 -2.20 -1.45 17.28
C ASP A 131 -1.58 -0.66 16.10
N PRO A 132 -1.02 0.54 16.36
CA PRO A 132 -0.52 1.41 15.30
C PRO A 132 0.68 0.82 14.56
N GLU A 133 1.50 -0.01 15.21
CA GLU A 133 2.64 -0.66 14.56
C GLU A 133 2.17 -1.74 13.59
N LYS A 134 1.20 -2.57 13.98
CA LYS A 134 0.62 -3.56 13.06
C LYS A 134 -0.12 -2.91 11.89
N LEU A 135 -0.79 -1.78 12.12
CA LEU A 135 -1.42 -1.01 11.05
C LEU A 135 -0.36 -0.49 10.07
N ARG A 136 0.74 0.06 10.58
CA ARG A 136 1.89 0.50 9.77
C ARG A 136 2.48 -0.64 8.96
N GLU A 137 2.79 -1.76 9.60
CA GLU A 137 3.32 -2.96 8.94
C GLU A 137 2.38 -3.45 7.82
N CYS A 138 1.08 -3.42 8.06
CA CYS A 138 0.08 -3.80 7.07
C CYS A 138 0.11 -2.88 5.84
N VAL A 139 0.19 -1.56 6.04
CA VAL A 139 0.27 -0.58 4.95
C VAL A 139 1.58 -0.72 4.18
N LEU A 140 2.70 -0.84 4.88
CA LEU A 140 4.01 -1.01 4.26
C LEU A 140 4.10 -2.32 3.46
N PHE A 141 3.50 -3.39 3.96
CA PHE A 141 3.39 -4.64 3.22
C PHE A 141 2.62 -4.48 1.90
N LEU A 142 1.48 -3.78 1.91
CA LEU A 142 0.69 -3.55 0.70
C LEU A 142 1.45 -2.71 -0.33
N GLN A 143 2.20 -1.70 0.12
CA GLN A 143 3.09 -0.93 -0.74
C GLN A 143 4.19 -1.82 -1.34
N ALA A 144 4.88 -2.61 -0.51
CA ALA A 144 5.93 -3.53 -0.95
C ALA A 144 5.41 -4.59 -1.93
N LEU A 145 4.17 -5.07 -1.73
CA LEU A 145 3.49 -5.99 -2.64
C LEU A 145 3.20 -5.34 -3.99
N GLY A 146 2.63 -4.13 -4.00
CA GLY A 146 2.39 -3.38 -5.23
C GLY A 146 3.67 -3.14 -6.02
N GLN A 147 4.73 -2.71 -5.34
CA GLN A 147 6.05 -2.53 -5.95
C GLN A 147 6.64 -3.84 -6.48
N SER A 148 6.53 -4.93 -5.72
CA SER A 148 7.05 -6.24 -6.15
C SER A 148 6.33 -6.76 -7.39
N LEU A 149 5.01 -6.59 -7.48
CA LEU A 149 4.24 -6.99 -8.66
C LEU A 149 4.57 -6.11 -9.87
N HIS A 150 4.77 -4.81 -9.65
CA HIS A 150 5.22 -3.89 -10.70
C HIS A 150 6.61 -4.28 -11.22
N GLN A 151 7.57 -4.54 -10.34
CA GLN A 151 8.92 -4.96 -10.71
C GLN A 151 8.93 -6.34 -11.38
N LEU A 152 8.08 -7.27 -10.95
CA LEU A 152 7.91 -8.54 -11.64
C LEU A 152 7.45 -8.32 -13.10
N TYR A 153 6.44 -7.46 -13.30
CA TYR A 153 5.87 -7.24 -14.62
C TYR A 153 6.80 -6.48 -15.58
N PHE A 154 7.44 -5.42 -15.08
CA PHE A 154 8.22 -4.47 -15.88
C PHE A 154 9.72 -4.73 -15.88
N ASP A 155 10.25 -5.35 -14.84
CA ASP A 155 11.67 -5.55 -14.66
C ASP A 155 12.06 -7.04 -14.62
N GLY A 156 11.08 -7.96 -14.58
CA GLY A 156 11.33 -9.40 -14.50
C GLY A 156 11.96 -9.79 -13.17
N VAL A 157 11.76 -9.02 -12.10
CA VAL A 157 12.37 -9.30 -10.79
C VAL A 157 11.48 -10.23 -9.98
N ARG A 158 12.09 -11.21 -9.30
CA ARG A 158 11.37 -12.12 -8.42
C ARG A 158 10.59 -11.35 -7.34
N PRO A 159 9.28 -11.60 -7.18
CA PRO A 159 8.47 -10.83 -6.24
C PRO A 159 8.84 -11.22 -4.80
N SER A 160 9.30 -10.23 -4.02
CA SER A 160 9.62 -10.40 -2.60
C SER A 160 9.12 -9.20 -1.81
N PRO A 161 7.83 -9.20 -1.37
CA PRO A 161 7.26 -8.11 -0.59
C PRO A 161 7.84 -8.11 0.82
N THR A 162 9.04 -7.56 0.96
CA THR A 162 9.75 -7.43 2.23
C THR A 162 9.38 -6.08 2.83
N VAL A 163 8.85 -6.09 4.05
CA VAL A 163 8.62 -4.85 4.79
C VAL A 163 9.99 -4.39 5.29
N SER A 164 10.37 -3.16 4.92
CA SER A 164 11.57 -2.57 5.48
C SER A 164 11.33 -2.30 6.97
N ASN A 165 12.12 -2.91 7.85
CA ASN A 165 12.03 -2.73 9.31
C ASN A 165 12.51 -1.35 9.79
N VAL A 166 12.53 -0.34 8.91
CA VAL A 166 12.94 1.02 9.27
C VAL A 166 12.00 1.50 10.37
N PRO A 167 12.52 1.84 11.56
CA PRO A 167 11.71 2.39 12.64
C PRO A 167 10.96 3.63 12.16
N THR A 168 9.75 3.87 12.65
CA THR A 168 8.96 5.06 12.31
C THR A 168 9.76 6.35 12.56
N SER A 169 10.56 6.37 13.63
CA SER A 169 11.49 7.46 13.93
C SER A 169 12.53 7.67 12.81
N GLU A 170 13.08 6.61 12.25
CA GLU A 170 14.06 6.68 11.16
C GLU A 170 13.41 7.05 9.81
N MET A 171 12.17 6.62 9.53
CA MET A 171 11.42 7.08 8.35
C MET A 171 11.15 8.59 8.39
N LEU A 172 10.85 9.12 9.58
CA LEU A 172 10.70 10.55 9.82
C LEU A 172 12.04 11.28 9.69
N LEU A 173 13.14 10.67 10.13
CA LEU A 173 14.49 11.24 10.06
C LEU A 173 15.10 11.20 8.65
N GLN A 174 14.90 10.14 7.86
CA GLN A 174 15.37 10.05 6.47
C GLN A 174 14.72 11.11 5.56
N LYS A 175 13.46 11.49 5.86
CA LYS A 175 12.82 12.65 5.21
C LYS A 175 13.39 13.99 5.67
N ASN A 176 13.98 14.06 6.87
CA ASN A 176 14.57 15.28 7.41
C ASN A 176 15.99 15.57 6.86
N THR A 177 16.68 14.58 6.31
CA THR A 177 18.05 14.75 5.78
C THR A 177 18.10 15.28 4.35
N LEU A 178 17.01 15.20 3.57
CA LEU A 178 17.00 15.67 2.18
C LEU A 178 16.64 17.16 2.01
N GLU A 179 16.09 17.83 3.04
CA GLU A 179 15.72 19.25 2.97
C GLU A 179 16.00 19.98 4.30
N SER A 180 17.29 20.17 4.59
CA SER A 180 17.75 20.99 5.71
C SER A 180 17.68 22.48 5.37
N ALA A 181 16.53 23.12 5.61
CA ALA A 181 16.41 24.58 5.93
C ALA A 181 14.99 25.09 6.25
N ALA A 182 13.92 24.30 6.13
CA ALA A 182 12.54 24.81 6.30
C ALA A 182 11.99 24.62 7.73
N THR A 183 11.16 25.56 8.21
CA THR A 183 10.44 25.43 9.49
C THR A 183 9.39 24.31 9.42
N LEU A 184 8.99 23.72 10.55
CA LEU A 184 8.04 22.58 10.59
C LEU A 184 6.73 22.85 9.80
N PRO A 185 6.12 24.05 9.86
CA PRO A 185 4.94 24.38 9.04
C PRO A 185 5.23 24.36 7.53
N ASP A 186 6.36 24.91 7.09
CA ASP A 186 6.74 24.94 5.68
C ASP A 186 6.94 23.53 5.11
N ARG A 187 7.46 22.61 5.94
CA ARG A 187 7.63 21.20 5.58
C ARG A 187 6.30 20.49 5.38
N VAL A 188 5.33 20.71 6.27
CA VAL A 188 3.99 20.12 6.15
C VAL A 188 3.31 20.62 4.87
N VAL A 189 3.42 21.91 4.56
CA VAL A 189 2.87 22.49 3.33
C VAL A 189 3.56 21.89 2.09
N ALA A 190 4.87 21.69 2.12
CA ALA A 190 5.62 21.07 1.02
C ALA A 190 5.22 19.60 0.80
N ASP A 191 5.08 18.82 1.88
CA ASP A 191 4.64 17.42 1.83
C ASP A 191 3.23 17.29 1.26
N VAL A 192 2.30 18.13 1.74
CA VAL A 192 0.92 18.15 1.26
C VAL A 192 0.85 18.56 -0.21
N ARG A 193 1.60 19.59 -0.63
CA ARG A 193 1.71 19.99 -2.04
C ARG A 193 2.24 18.86 -2.91
N ARG A 194 3.25 18.12 -2.46
CA ARG A 194 3.83 16.99 -3.21
C ARG A 194 2.80 15.88 -3.43
N VAL A 195 2.05 15.51 -2.39
CA VAL A 195 1.00 14.49 -2.45
C VAL A 195 -0.14 14.94 -3.37
N ILE A 196 -0.57 16.20 -3.28
CA ILE A 196 -1.60 16.74 -4.17
C ILE A 196 -1.11 16.72 -5.62
N SER A 197 0.12 17.17 -5.90
CA SER A 197 0.68 17.16 -7.24
C SER A 197 0.81 15.74 -7.82
N SER A 198 1.13 14.73 -7.02
CA SER A 198 1.21 13.35 -7.51
C SER A 198 -0.17 12.72 -7.77
N ILE A 199 -1.22 13.22 -7.12
CA ILE A 199 -2.60 12.81 -7.41
C ILE A 199 -3.11 13.50 -8.68
N VAL A 200 -2.79 14.78 -8.87
CA VAL A 200 -3.21 15.57 -10.05
C VAL A 200 -2.47 15.13 -11.32
N ALA A 201 -1.24 14.63 -11.23
CA ALA A 201 -0.47 14.16 -12.38
C ALA A 201 -0.90 12.76 -12.92
N VAL A 202 -1.81 12.07 -12.22
CA VAL A 202 -2.29 10.71 -12.57
C VAL A 202 -3.75 10.72 -13.03
N GLY A 203 -4.40 11.89 -13.08
CA GLY A 203 -5.73 12.10 -13.66
C GLY A 203 -5.64 12.78 -15.02
#